data_AF-A0A938XWJ5-F1
#
_entry.id   AF-A0A938XWJ5-F1
#
_cell.length_a   1.000
_cell.length_b   1.000
_cell.length_c   1.000
_cell.angle_alpha   90.00
_cell.angle_beta   90.00
_cell.angle_gamma   90.00
#
_symmetry.space_group_name_H-M   'P 1'
#
loop_
_entity.id
_entity.type
_entity.pdbx_description
1 polymer ?
#
loop_
_entity_poly.entity_id
_entity_poly.type
_entity_poly.pdbx_seq_one_letter_code
_entity_poly.pdbx_strand_id
1 'polypeptide(L)'
;MEIKILTIPFDKELSVFDSELIENFILNKEVVAIKSEFFTADKPYWTFAIKYQPLEKIDKPVEEKEFNLSKAEEKLFETIRNCRNERASAEGFPPYIIAANKQLKSCSVIA
;
A
#
# COMPACT_ATOMS: atom_id res chain seq x y z
N MET A 1 -21.13 8.70 -3.61
CA MET A 1 -19.85 9.43 -3.72
C MET A 1 -19.66 10.24 -2.45
N GLU A 2 -18.51 10.11 -1.81
CA GLU A 2 -18.21 10.78 -0.54
C GLU A 2 -16.89 11.53 -0.64
N ILE A 3 -16.70 12.51 0.24
CA ILE A 3 -15.47 13.31 0.31
C ILE A 3 -14.93 13.19 1.73
N LYS A 4 -13.66 12.81 1.86
CA LYS A 4 -12.92 12.83 3.13
C LYS A 4 -11.78 13.82 3.04
N ILE A 5 -11.63 14.64 4.08
CA ILE A 5 -10.48 15.51 4.26
C ILE A 5 -9.56 14.87 5.30
N LEU A 6 -8.30 14.69 4.94
CA LEU A 6 -7.24 14.19 5.81
C LEU A 6 -6.16 15.27 5.91
N THR A 7 -5.72 15.60 7.13
CA THR A 7 -4.67 16.60 7.36
C THR A 7 -3.55 15.94 8.15
N ILE A 8 -2.35 15.92 7.56
CA ILE A 8 -1.18 15.29 8.15
C ILE A 8 -0.23 16.39 8.63
N PRO A 9 0.05 16.46 9.95
CA PRO A 9 1.10 17.31 10.47
C PRO A 9 2.47 16.79 10.04
N PHE A 10 3.41 17.70 9.79
CA PHE A 10 4.81 17.32 9.59
C PHE A 10 5.43 16.82 10.90
N ASP A 11 5.97 15.61 10.86
CA ASP A 11 6.77 15.06 11.94
C ASP A 11 8.19 15.64 11.87
N LYS A 12 8.60 16.35 12.92
CA LYS A 12 9.94 16.97 12.99
C LYS A 12 11.03 15.99 13.37
N GLU A 13 10.71 14.90 14.06
CA GLU A 13 11.67 13.89 14.50
C GLU A 13 12.04 12.97 13.35
N LEU A 14 11.04 12.58 12.55
CA LEU A 14 11.22 11.73 11.38
C LEU A 14 11.39 12.52 10.08
N SER A 15 11.16 13.84 10.11
CA SER A 15 11.21 14.73 8.94
C SER A 15 10.32 14.26 7.78
N VAL A 16 9.16 13.67 8.10
CA VAL A 16 8.26 13.00 7.15
C VAL A 16 6.80 13.39 7.43
N PHE A 17 5.96 13.32 6.38
CA PHE A 17 4.50 13.28 6.53
C PHE A 17 4.06 11.82 6.56
N ASP A 18 3.40 11.40 7.62
CA ASP A 18 2.91 10.03 7.78
C ASP A 18 1.89 9.68 6.68
N SER A 19 2.33 8.89 5.68
CA SER A 19 1.51 8.44 4.56
C SER A 19 0.63 7.24 4.90
N GLU A 20 0.88 6.55 6.02
CA GLU A 20 0.13 5.33 6.39
C GLU A 20 -1.36 5.63 6.56
N LEU A 21 -1.69 6.83 7.05
CA LEU A 21 -3.07 7.27 7.23
C LEU A 21 -3.82 7.36 5.88
N ILE A 22 -3.16 7.86 4.83
CA ILE A 22 -3.73 7.94 3.49
C ILE A 22 -3.80 6.55 2.85
N GLU A 23 -2.73 5.76 2.96
CA GLU A 23 -2.64 4.41 2.38
C GLU A 23 -3.73 3.49 2.95
N ASN A 24 -3.88 3.47 4.27
CA ASN A 24 -4.93 2.71 4.96
C ASN A 24 -6.33 3.22 4.59
N PHE A 25 -6.50 4.52 4.36
CA PHE A 25 -7.78 5.08 3.96
C PHE A 25 -8.18 4.65 2.54
N ILE A 26 -7.23 4.64 1.60
CA ILE A 26 -7.46 4.34 0.18
C ILE A 26 -7.57 2.83 -0.10
N LEU A 27 -6.97 1.98 0.74
CA LEU A 27 -6.86 0.53 0.52
C LEU A 27 -8.17 -0.18 0.09
N ASN A 28 -9.31 0.25 0.63
CA ASN A 28 -10.63 -0.36 0.39
C ASN A 28 -11.61 0.60 -0.31
N LYS A 29 -11.11 1.61 -1.02
CA LYS A 29 -11.95 2.64 -1.65
C LYS A 29 -11.50 2.90 -3.07
N GLU A 30 -12.46 3.08 -3.97
CA GLU A 30 -12.16 3.57 -5.30
C GLU A 30 -11.99 5.09 -5.23
N VAL A 31 -10.77 5.56 -5.43
CA VAL A 31 -10.46 6.98 -5.39
C VAL A 31 -10.77 7.60 -6.74
N VAL A 32 -11.73 8.52 -6.74
CA VAL A 32 -12.21 9.21 -7.93
C VAL A 32 -11.37 10.46 -8.21
N ALA A 33 -10.97 11.17 -7.16
CA ALA A 33 -10.09 12.33 -7.27
C ALA A 33 -9.39 12.61 -5.94
N ILE A 34 -8.16 13.13 -6.02
CA ILE A 34 -7.41 13.64 -4.87
C ILE A 34 -7.02 15.08 -5.18
N LYS A 35 -7.35 16.00 -4.27
CA LYS A 35 -6.81 17.36 -4.26
C LYS A 35 -5.97 17.53 -3.01
N SER A 36 -4.70 17.89 -3.17
CA SER A 36 -3.83 18.19 -2.05
C SER A 36 -3.57 19.68 -1.93
N GLU A 37 -3.44 20.15 -0.69
CA GLU A 37 -3.09 21.52 -0.38
C GLU A 37 -2.17 21.55 0.84
N PHE A 38 -1.07 22.27 0.70
CA PHE A 38 -0.08 22.44 1.75
C PHE A 38 -0.27 23.82 2.38
N PHE A 39 -0.29 23.88 3.70
CA PHE A 39 -0.37 25.15 4.42
C PHE A 39 0.45 25.12 5.71
N THR A 40 0.83 26.30 6.17
CA THR A 40 1.61 26.49 7.39
C THR A 40 0.79 27.32 8.37
N ALA A 41 0.44 26.74 9.51
CA ALA A 41 -0.11 27.45 10.67
C ALA A 41 0.97 27.50 11.76
N ASP A 42 0.96 26.57 12.73
CA ASP A 42 2.02 26.44 13.75
C ASP A 42 3.14 25.48 13.34
N LYS A 43 2.82 24.48 12.50
CA LYS A 43 3.75 23.55 11.87
C LYS A 43 3.33 23.37 10.41
N PRO A 44 4.19 22.81 9.53
CA PRO A 44 3.77 22.46 8.18
C PRO A 44 2.70 21.36 8.21
N TYR A 45 1.62 21.57 7.45
CA TYR A 45 0.55 20.59 7.30
C TYR A 45 0.34 20.28 5.83
N TRP A 46 0.08 19.01 5.54
CA TRP A 46 -0.32 18.57 4.22
C TRP A 46 -1.72 17.98 4.27
N THR A 47 -2.65 18.63 3.57
CA THR A 47 -4.06 18.24 3.55
C THR A 47 -4.45 17.64 2.22
N PHE A 48 -5.29 16.63 2.28
CA PHE A 48 -5.80 15.86 1.15
C PHE A 48 -7.32 15.81 1.23
N ALA A 49 -7.98 16.38 0.23
CA ALA A 49 -9.38 16.17 -0.05
C ALA A 49 -9.51 15.01 -1.04
N ILE A 50 -9.97 13.86 -0.54
CA ILE A 50 -10.11 12.63 -1.29
C ILE A 50 -11.60 12.43 -1.59
N LYS A 51 -11.94 12.50 -2.87
CA LYS A 51 -13.25 12.08 -3.37
C LYS A 51 -13.19 10.59 -3.68
N TYR A 52 -14.03 9.81 -3.01
CA TYR A 52 -14.03 8.36 -3.14
C TYR A 52 -15.44 7.82 -3.32
N GLN A 53 -15.49 6.62 -3.89
CA GLN A 53 -16.66 5.77 -3.85
C GLN A 53 -16.37 4.62 -2.89
N PRO A 54 -17.20 4.40 -1.86
CA PRO A 54 -17.11 3.16 -1.11
C PRO A 54 -17.32 2.03 -2.11
N LEU A 55 -16.35 1.14 -2.20
CA LEU A 55 -16.59 -0.14 -2.83
C LEU A 55 -17.61 -0.82 -1.92
N GLU A 56 -18.88 -0.86 -2.34
CA GLU A 56 -19.83 -1.78 -1.75
C GLU A 56 -19.12 -3.12 -1.74
N LYS A 57 -18.98 -3.71 -0.55
CA LYS A 57 -18.36 -5.02 -0.40
C LYS A 57 -19.00 -5.89 -1.47
N ILE A 58 -18.22 -6.27 -2.46
CA ILE A 58 -18.51 -7.50 -3.16
C ILE A 58 -18.28 -8.53 -2.07
N ASP A 59 -19.32 -8.80 -1.29
CA ASP A 59 -19.51 -10.00 -0.48
C ASP A 59 -19.65 -11.19 -1.45
N LYS A 60 -18.74 -11.30 -2.42
CA LYS A 60 -18.20 -12.61 -2.69
C LYS A 60 -17.30 -12.84 -1.48
N PRO A 61 -17.47 -13.95 -0.75
CA PRO A 61 -16.29 -14.51 -0.14
C PRO A 61 -15.36 -14.74 -1.33
N VAL A 62 -14.44 -13.80 -1.56
CA VAL A 62 -13.13 -14.20 -2.05
C VAL A 62 -12.74 -15.14 -0.94
N GLU A 63 -12.97 -16.43 -1.19
CA GLU A 63 -12.30 -17.48 -0.45
C GLU A 63 -10.92 -16.89 -0.22
N GLU A 64 -10.60 -16.63 1.05
CA GLU A 64 -9.22 -16.68 1.46
C GLU A 64 -8.80 -18.10 1.06
N LYS A 65 -8.45 -18.26 -0.22
CA LYS A 65 -7.38 -19.14 -0.59
C LYS A 65 -6.22 -18.49 0.12
N GLU A 66 -6.11 -18.79 1.42
CA GLU A 66 -4.88 -19.27 1.97
C GLU A 66 -4.34 -20.20 0.90
N PHE A 67 -3.55 -19.63 -0.01
CA PHE A 67 -2.70 -20.38 -0.87
C PHE A 67 -1.78 -21.06 0.11
N ASN A 68 -2.19 -22.23 0.57
CA ASN A 68 -1.38 -23.17 1.30
C ASN A 68 -0.32 -23.56 0.29
N LEU A 69 0.72 -22.75 0.23
CA LEU A 69 1.85 -22.96 -0.66
C LEU A 69 2.37 -24.35 -0.32
N SER A 70 2.37 -25.23 -1.31
CA SER A 70 3.12 -26.47 -1.19
C SER A 70 4.59 -26.15 -0.92
N LYS A 71 5.34 -27.11 -0.38
CA LYS A 71 6.79 -26.92 -0.13
C LYS A 71 7.57 -26.45 -1.37
N ALA A 72 7.08 -26.74 -2.57
CA ALA A 72 7.66 -26.26 -3.83
C ALA A 72 7.36 -24.78 -4.08
N GLU A 73 6.12 -24.34 -3.82
CA GLU A 73 5.68 -22.95 -4.00
C GLU A 73 6.25 -22.03 -2.92
N GLU A 74 6.46 -22.52 -1.69
CA GLU A 74 7.19 -21.79 -0.65
C GLU A 74 8.65 -21.52 -1.06
N LYS A 75 9.32 -22.54 -1.62
CA LYS A 75 10.69 -22.40 -2.11
C LYS A 75 10.77 -21.40 -3.27
N LEU A 76 9.79 -21.42 -4.16
CA LEU A 76 9.69 -20.45 -5.26
C LEU A 76 9.44 -19.04 -4.72
N PHE A 77 8.52 -18.88 -3.77
CA PHE A 77 8.23 -17.62 -3.10
C PHE A 77 9.48 -17.02 -2.45
N GLU A 78 10.23 -17.81 -1.67
CA GLU A 78 11.46 -17.36 -1.03
C GLU A 78 12.55 -17.01 -2.06
N THR A 79 12.63 -17.75 -3.17
CA THR A 79 13.58 -17.43 -4.26
C THR A 79 13.27 -16.07 -4.88
N ILE A 80 12.00 -15.80 -5.22
CA ILE A 80 11.59 -14.53 -5.83
C ILE A 80 11.72 -13.39 -4.81
N ARG A 81 11.39 -13.63 -3.54
CA ARG A 81 11.54 -12.67 -2.43
C ARG A 81 13.00 -12.26 -2.24
N ASN A 82 13.92 -13.21 -2.27
CA ASN A 82 15.36 -12.94 -2.13
C ASN A 82 15.89 -12.15 -3.32
N CYS A 83 15.54 -12.54 -4.55
CA CYS A 83 15.89 -11.77 -5.75
C CYS A 83 15.38 -10.33 -5.69
N ARG A 84 14.14 -10.12 -5.23
CA ARG A 84 13.57 -8.78 -5.01
C ARG A 84 14.36 -8.00 -3.97
N ASN A 85 14.70 -8.61 -2.83
CA ASN A 85 15.44 -7.94 -1.77
C ASN A 85 16.87 -7.56 -2.20
N GLU A 86 17.55 -8.43 -2.94
CA GLU A 86 18.88 -8.16 -3.51
C GLU A 86 18.82 -6.97 -4.48
N ARG A 87 17.82 -6.96 -5.36
CA ARG A 87 17.61 -5.85 -6.30
C ARG A 87 17.25 -4.55 -5.60
N ALA A 88 16.39 -4.61 -4.59
CA ALA A 88 16.01 -3.45 -3.80
C ALA A 88 17.21 -2.86 -3.04
N SER A 89 18.06 -3.73 -2.49
CA SER A 89 19.32 -3.34 -1.83
C SER A 89 20.31 -2.71 -2.82
N ALA A 90 20.46 -3.29 -4.02
CA ALA A 90 21.34 -2.75 -5.06
C ALA A 90 20.88 -1.39 -5.60
N GLU A 91 19.56 -1.18 -5.73
CA GLU A 91 18.97 0.05 -6.25
C GLU A 91 18.68 1.09 -5.14
N GLY A 92 18.83 0.74 -3.86
CA GLY A 92 18.67 1.65 -2.71
C GLY A 92 17.22 1.95 -2.31
N PHE A 93 16.26 1.11 -2.73
CA PHE A 93 14.84 1.31 -2.45
C PHE A 93 14.27 0.21 -1.54
N PRO A 94 13.21 0.49 -0.76
CA PRO A 94 12.49 -0.54 -0.03
C PRO A 94 11.89 -1.62 -0.97
N PRO A 95 11.96 -2.92 -0.62
CA PRO A 95 11.54 -4.02 -1.52
C PRO A 95 10.07 -3.97 -1.96
N TYR A 96 9.18 -3.37 -1.18
CA TYR A 96 7.76 -3.25 -1.53
C TYR A 96 7.52 -2.33 -2.73
N ILE A 97 8.46 -1.46 -3.07
CA ILE A 97 8.40 -0.60 -4.28
C ILE A 97 8.52 -1.47 -5.54
N ILE A 98 9.30 -2.55 -5.49
CA ILE A 98 9.44 -3.48 -6.62
C ILE A 98 8.20 -4.37 -6.74
N ALA A 99 7.78 -4.97 -5.62
CA ALA A 99 6.55 -5.78 -5.56
C ALA A 99 6.11 -6.02 -4.12
N ALA A 100 4.81 -5.91 -3.86
CA ALA A 100 4.21 -6.27 -2.57
C ALA A 100 4.21 -7.79 -2.35
N ASN A 101 4.24 -8.23 -1.08
CA ASN A 101 4.24 -9.66 -0.74
C ASN A 101 3.00 -10.40 -1.30
N LYS A 102 1.85 -9.72 -1.43
CA LYS A 102 0.64 -10.28 -2.05
C LYS A 102 0.85 -10.59 -3.54
N GLN A 103 1.57 -9.73 -4.25
CA GLN A 103 1.90 -9.91 -5.66
C GLN A 103 2.96 -11.03 -5.84
N LEU A 104 3.93 -11.11 -4.93
CA LEU A 104 4.88 -12.23 -4.91
C LEU A 104 4.18 -13.58 -4.70
N LYS A 105 3.21 -13.63 -3.77
CA LYS A 105 2.41 -14.84 -3.52
C LYS A 105 1.60 -15.25 -4.76
N SER A 106 1.04 -14.31 -5.51
CA SER A 106 0.36 -14.65 -6.77
C SER A 106 1.31 -15.17 -7.85
N CYS A 107 2.57 -14.73 -7.87
CA CYS A 107 3.57 -15.22 -8.82
C CYS A 107 4.16 -16.59 -8.43
N SER A 108 4.10 -16.97 -7.16
CA SER A 108 4.62 -18.26 -6.67
C SER A 108 3.62 -19.41 -6.77
N VAL A 109 2.35 -19.11 -7.05
CA VAL A 109 1.32 -20.13 -7.26
C VAL A 109 1.35 -20.55 -8.73
N ILE A 110 1.67 -21.82 -8.98
CA ILE A 110 1.60 -22.39 -10.32
C ILE A 110 0.16 -22.87 -10.51
N ALA A 111 -0.56 -22.26 -11.45
CA ALA A 111 -1.92 -22.63 -11.82
C ALA A 111 -1.97 -24.01 -12.50
#